data_AF-A0A2K6T0C2-F1
#
_entry.id   AF-A0A2K6T0C2-F1
#
_cell.length_a   1.000
_cell.length_b   1.000
_cell.length_c   1.000
_cell.angle_alpha   90.00
_cell.angle_beta   90.00
_cell.angle_gamma   90.00
#
_symmetry.space_group_name_H-M   'P 1'
#
loop_
_entity.id
_entity.type
_entity.pdbx_description
1 polymer ?
#
loop_
_entity_poly.entity_id
_entity_poly.type
_entity_poly.pdbx_seq_one_letter_code
_entity_poly.pdbx_strand_id
1 'polypeptide(L)'
;MRPSVAAAVAAGLWVLCTVGAAAPPRCLLSHYRSLEPRTLAAAKALRDRYEEEVLSWGRRNCSFHPRRDPPRPSSCAWLRHVARGIADAQAVLSRLHRPELLPGAGRILALLAAAGRDVAACLELVRPGSSRKVPAAPRRPGGTRLPSRVVFNLLRLLTWELRLAARSGPCL
;
A
#
# COMPACT_ATOMS: atom_id res chain seq x y z
N MET A 1 -5.46 37.35 -41.53
CA MET A 1 -6.03 36.20 -40.78
C MET A 1 -5.93 36.51 -39.29
N ARG A 2 -7.05 36.76 -38.61
CA ARG A 2 -7.07 37.05 -37.17
C ARG A 2 -7.09 35.71 -36.42
N PRO A 3 -6.19 35.46 -35.46
CA PRO A 3 -6.28 34.26 -34.64
C PRO A 3 -7.61 34.30 -33.87
N SER A 4 -8.40 33.25 -34.00
CA SER A 4 -9.66 33.11 -33.28
C SER A 4 -9.38 33.09 -31.78
N VAL A 5 -10.20 33.78 -30.99
CA VAL A 5 -10.16 33.75 -29.51
C VAL A 5 -10.18 32.31 -29.00
N ALA A 6 -10.85 31.40 -29.71
CA ALA A 6 -10.87 29.98 -29.40
C ALA A 6 -9.48 29.31 -29.50
N ALA A 7 -8.65 29.72 -30.46
CA ALA A 7 -7.29 29.19 -30.62
C ALA A 7 -6.35 29.68 -29.51
N ALA A 8 -6.52 30.92 -29.07
CA ALA A 8 -5.74 31.47 -27.95
C ALA A 8 -6.13 30.81 -26.62
N VAL A 9 -7.43 30.54 -26.41
CA VAL A 9 -7.93 29.83 -25.22
C VAL A 9 -7.47 28.37 -25.20
N ALA A 10 -7.50 27.69 -26.35
CA ALA A 10 -7.00 26.32 -26.47
C ALA A 10 -5.49 26.24 -26.18
N ALA A 11 -4.70 27.18 -26.70
CA ALA A 11 -3.27 27.27 -26.41
C ALA A 11 -3.01 27.57 -24.92
N GLY A 12 -3.77 28.49 -24.31
CA GLY A 12 -3.67 28.80 -22.88
C GLY A 12 -4.02 27.61 -21.98
N LEU A 13 -5.10 26.89 -22.29
CA LEU A 13 -5.48 25.64 -21.60
C LEU A 13 -4.43 24.55 -21.75
N TRP A 14 -3.81 24.42 -22.92
CA TRP A 14 -2.74 23.44 -23.16
C TRP A 14 -1.47 23.75 -22.35
N VAL A 15 -1.11 25.04 -22.24
CA VAL A 15 0.01 25.48 -21.39
C VAL A 15 -0.30 25.24 -19.90
N LEU A 16 -1.51 25.52 -19.44
CA LEU A 16 -1.93 25.20 -18.07
C LEU A 16 -1.93 23.70 -17.77
N CYS A 17 -2.35 22.86 -18.73
CA CYS A 17 -2.29 21.39 -18.59
C CYS A 17 -0.87 20.83 -18.61
N THR A 18 0.07 21.47 -19.30
CA THR A 18 1.47 21.02 -19.35
C THR A 18 2.31 21.52 -18.16
N VAL A 19 1.99 22.70 -17.61
CA VAL A 19 2.63 23.23 -16.40
C VAL A 19 2.08 22.57 -15.12
N GLY A 20 0.90 21.95 -15.18
CA GLY A 20 0.41 21.00 -14.16
C GLY A 20 1.20 19.68 -14.08
N ALA A 21 2.44 19.65 -14.59
CA ALA A 21 3.38 18.57 -14.40
C ALA A 21 3.55 18.31 -12.90
N ALA A 22 2.97 17.19 -12.46
CA ALA A 22 2.96 16.71 -11.09
C ALA A 22 4.31 16.96 -10.41
N ALA A 23 4.27 17.61 -9.24
CA ALA A 23 5.42 17.72 -8.36
C ALA A 23 6.11 16.35 -8.26
N PRO A 24 7.46 16.30 -8.31
CA PRO A 24 8.18 15.05 -8.28
C PRO A 24 7.68 14.21 -7.09
N PRO A 25 7.44 12.89 -7.26
CA PRO A 25 6.92 12.06 -6.20
C PRO A 25 7.85 12.15 -4.99
N ARG A 26 7.44 12.93 -3.98
CA ARG A 26 8.24 13.10 -2.76
C ARG A 26 8.07 11.83 -1.95
N CYS A 27 9.17 11.09 -1.78
CA CYS A 27 9.20 9.94 -0.89
C CYS A 27 9.03 10.40 0.57
N LEU A 28 7.81 10.32 1.09
CA LEU A 28 7.43 10.77 2.43
C LEU A 28 7.07 9.56 3.31
N LEU A 29 8.09 8.77 3.70
CA LEU A 29 7.87 7.66 4.63
C LEU A 29 8.08 8.05 6.10
N SER A 30 8.64 9.22 6.39
CA SER A 30 9.00 9.66 7.74
C SER A 30 7.83 9.61 8.73
N HIS A 31 6.61 9.91 8.26
CA HIS A 31 5.39 9.86 9.06
C HIS A 31 5.12 8.45 9.63
N TYR A 32 5.50 7.39 8.91
CA TYR A 32 5.27 6.02 9.36
C TYR A 32 6.28 5.51 10.39
N ARG A 33 7.29 6.31 10.78
CA ARG A 33 8.20 5.95 11.88
C ARG A 33 7.47 5.78 13.21
N SER A 34 6.39 6.54 13.40
CA SER A 34 5.50 6.44 14.54
C SER A 34 4.06 6.50 14.05
N LEU A 35 3.34 5.39 14.20
CA LEU A 35 1.91 5.35 13.95
C LEU A 35 1.16 5.72 15.23
N GLU A 36 0.06 6.45 15.09
CA GLU A 36 -0.79 6.84 16.22
C GLU A 36 -1.26 5.58 17.00
N PRO A 37 -1.21 5.59 18.35
CA PRO A 37 -1.63 4.45 19.16
C PRO A 37 -3.06 3.98 18.87
N ARG A 38 -3.98 4.92 18.58
CA ARG A 38 -5.38 4.62 18.21
C ARG A 38 -5.48 3.78 16.95
N THR A 39 -4.60 4.01 15.99
CA THR A 39 -4.54 3.25 14.73
C THR A 39 -4.08 1.82 14.97
N LEU A 40 -3.07 1.64 15.84
CA LEU A 40 -2.60 0.31 16.22
C LEU A 40 -3.63 -0.45 17.06
N ALA A 41 -4.35 0.24 17.93
CA ALA A 41 -5.46 -0.34 18.69
C ALA A 41 -6.58 -0.83 17.76
N ALA A 42 -6.95 -0.04 16.74
CA ALA A 42 -7.94 -0.45 15.73
C ALA A 42 -7.47 -1.66 14.90
N ALA A 43 -6.18 -1.70 14.51
CA ALA A 43 -5.61 -2.84 13.80
C ALA A 43 -5.61 -4.11 14.66
N LYS A 44 -5.33 -3.97 15.97
CA LYS A 44 -5.37 -5.07 16.93
C LYS A 44 -6.81 -5.56 17.15
N ALA A 45 -7.75 -4.66 17.39
CA ALA A 45 -9.16 -5.01 17.53
C ALA A 45 -9.72 -5.73 16.29
N LEU A 46 -9.30 -5.33 15.09
CA LEU A 46 -9.65 -6.01 13.85
C LEU A 46 -9.11 -7.44 13.78
N ARG A 47 -7.85 -7.64 14.20
CA ARG A 47 -7.26 -8.98 14.29
C ARG A 47 -7.99 -9.84 15.33
N ASP A 48 -8.21 -9.31 16.52
CA ASP A 48 -8.81 -10.04 17.63
C ASP A 48 -10.24 -10.49 17.26
N ARG A 49 -11.03 -9.63 16.60
CA ARG A 49 -12.36 -10.00 16.11
C ARG A 49 -12.33 -11.04 14.99
N TYR A 50 -11.37 -10.93 14.06
CA TYR A 50 -11.18 -11.95 13.03
C TYR A 50 -10.78 -13.29 13.63
N GLU A 51 -9.97 -13.30 14.69
CA GLU A 51 -9.59 -14.50 15.42
C GLU A 51 -10.81 -15.16 16.08
N GLU A 52 -11.65 -14.41 16.78
CA GLU A 52 -12.93 -14.90 17.34
C GLU A 52 -13.85 -15.49 16.26
N GLU A 53 -14.01 -14.80 15.13
CA GLU A 53 -14.80 -15.32 14.03
C GLU A 53 -14.19 -16.61 13.46
N VAL A 54 -12.88 -16.66 13.22
CA VAL A 54 -12.22 -17.88 12.72
C VAL A 54 -12.37 -19.05 13.70
N LEU A 55 -12.33 -18.80 15.01
CA LEU A 55 -12.57 -19.83 16.03
C LEU A 55 -14.00 -20.40 15.93
N SER A 56 -15.00 -19.57 15.64
CA SER A 56 -16.39 -20.02 15.46
C SER A 56 -16.64 -20.83 14.18
N TRP A 57 -15.77 -20.77 13.17
CA TRP A 57 -15.96 -21.42 11.85
C TRP A 57 -15.40 -22.86 11.79
N GLY A 58 -14.91 -23.40 12.91
CA GLY A 58 -14.35 -24.75 13.02
C GLY A 58 -12.92 -24.89 12.49
N ARG A 59 -12.26 -26.01 12.83
CA ARG A 59 -10.82 -26.26 12.58
C ARG A 59 -10.52 -26.31 11.08
N ARG A 60 -10.04 -25.21 10.49
CA ARG A 60 -9.51 -25.18 9.13
C ARG A 60 -8.02 -25.48 9.17
N ASN A 61 -7.64 -26.71 8.84
CA ASN A 61 -6.24 -27.11 8.70
C ASN A 61 -5.61 -26.35 7.51
N CYS A 62 -5.01 -25.21 7.79
CA CYS A 62 -4.11 -24.53 6.87
C CYS A 62 -2.69 -24.74 7.36
N SER A 63 -1.78 -25.15 6.48
CA SER A 63 -0.37 -25.24 6.82
C SER A 63 0.23 -23.84 6.88
N PHE A 64 0.49 -23.35 8.09
CA PHE A 64 1.20 -22.08 8.27
C PHE A 64 2.68 -22.31 7.99
N HIS A 65 3.13 -21.83 6.83
CA HIS A 65 4.55 -21.73 6.55
C HIS A 65 5.01 -20.32 6.94
N PRO A 66 5.93 -20.18 7.92
CA PRO A 66 6.61 -18.92 8.17
C PRO A 66 7.09 -18.33 6.86
N ARG A 67 6.88 -17.02 6.69
CA ARG A 67 7.33 -16.31 5.50
C ARG A 67 8.86 -16.48 5.41
N ARG A 68 9.41 -16.77 4.22
CA ARG A 68 10.85 -16.68 3.94
C ARG A 68 11.41 -15.42 4.59
N ASP A 69 12.65 -15.52 5.10
CA ASP A 69 13.33 -14.38 5.71
C ASP A 69 13.16 -13.15 4.84
N PRO A 70 12.70 -12.04 5.43
CA PRO A 70 12.38 -10.89 4.64
C PRO A 70 13.68 -10.32 4.05
N PRO A 71 13.62 -9.67 2.88
CA PRO A 71 14.79 -9.11 2.22
C PRO A 71 15.53 -8.10 3.11
N ARG A 72 16.80 -7.81 2.80
CA ARG A 72 17.59 -6.83 3.57
C ARG A 72 16.88 -5.46 3.60
N PRO A 73 16.72 -4.81 4.77
CA PRO A 73 15.91 -3.61 4.95
C PRO A 73 16.29 -2.40 4.09
N SER A 74 17.59 -2.23 3.81
CA SER A 74 18.13 -1.12 3.02
C SER A 74 17.98 -1.29 1.51
N SER A 75 17.40 -2.40 1.04
CA SER A 75 17.30 -2.69 -0.40
C SER A 75 15.95 -2.28 -1.00
N CYS A 76 15.91 -1.96 -2.30
CA CYS A 76 14.63 -1.83 -3.01
C CYS A 76 13.74 -3.08 -2.97
N ALA A 77 14.34 -4.25 -2.71
CA ALA A 77 13.58 -5.47 -2.51
C ALA A 77 12.71 -5.40 -1.25
N TRP A 78 13.16 -4.69 -0.21
CA TRP A 78 12.38 -4.41 1.00
C TRP A 78 11.17 -3.53 0.72
N LEU A 79 11.34 -2.38 0.07
CA LEU A 79 10.20 -1.52 -0.30
C LEU A 79 9.19 -2.27 -1.19
N ARG A 80 9.67 -3.07 -2.16
CA ARG A 80 8.79 -3.95 -2.97
C ARG A 80 8.10 -5.04 -2.15
N HIS A 81 8.72 -5.53 -1.08
CA HIS A 81 8.10 -6.50 -0.16
C HIS A 81 7.00 -5.85 0.67
N VAL A 82 7.26 -4.66 1.22
CA VAL A 82 6.27 -3.88 1.98
C VAL A 82 5.09 -3.48 1.09
N ALA A 83 5.34 -2.97 -0.13
CA ALA A 83 4.28 -2.62 -1.09
C ALA A 83 3.36 -3.80 -1.40
N ARG A 84 3.93 -5.01 -1.60
CA ARG A 84 3.15 -6.24 -1.80
C ARG A 84 2.32 -6.56 -0.55
N GLY A 85 2.93 -6.52 0.63
CA GLY A 85 2.23 -6.76 1.90
C GLY A 85 1.03 -5.82 2.12
N ILE A 86 1.19 -4.54 1.78
CA ILE A 86 0.12 -3.55 1.82
C ILE A 86 -1.00 -3.89 0.84
N ALA A 87 -0.67 -4.17 -0.43
CA ALA A 87 -1.67 -4.52 -1.44
C ALA A 87 -2.45 -5.80 -1.08
N ASP A 88 -1.76 -6.82 -0.55
CA ASP A 88 -2.40 -8.05 -0.06
C ASP A 88 -3.34 -7.76 1.10
N ALA A 89 -2.92 -6.93 2.07
CA ALA A 89 -3.74 -6.51 3.20
C ALA A 89 -5.00 -5.78 2.73
N GLN A 90 -4.88 -4.85 1.78
CA GLN A 90 -6.05 -4.16 1.21
C GLN A 90 -6.99 -5.12 0.49
N ALA A 91 -6.48 -6.02 -0.35
CA ALA A 91 -7.30 -6.96 -1.11
C ALA A 91 -8.06 -7.94 -0.21
N VAL A 92 -7.47 -8.37 0.90
CA VAL A 92 -8.14 -9.23 1.88
C VAL A 92 -9.12 -8.43 2.73
N LEU A 93 -8.69 -7.33 3.33
CA LEU A 93 -9.53 -6.54 4.23
C LEU A 93 -10.73 -5.93 3.51
N SER A 94 -10.61 -5.51 2.25
CA SER A 94 -11.73 -5.04 1.44
C SER A 94 -12.78 -6.11 1.18
N ARG A 95 -12.38 -7.39 1.05
CA ARG A 95 -13.31 -8.53 0.92
C ARG A 95 -13.95 -8.92 2.25
N LEU A 96 -13.22 -8.73 3.34
CA LEU A 96 -13.72 -8.92 4.71
C LEU A 96 -14.60 -7.75 5.17
N HIS A 97 -14.53 -6.60 4.50
CA HIS A 97 -15.29 -5.41 4.83
C HIS A 97 -16.77 -5.59 4.48
N ARG A 98 -17.48 -6.33 5.33
CA ARG A 98 -18.91 -6.10 5.57
C ARG A 98 -19.00 -4.91 6.53
N PRO A 99 -19.72 -3.82 6.18
CA PRO A 99 -19.74 -2.58 6.96
C PRO A 99 -20.23 -2.77 8.42
N GLU A 100 -20.94 -3.86 8.70
CA GLU A 100 -21.44 -4.21 10.03
C GLU A 100 -20.45 -5.02 10.89
N LEU A 101 -19.45 -5.67 10.28
CA LEU A 101 -18.54 -6.58 10.99
C LEU A 101 -17.36 -5.87 11.68
N LEU A 102 -16.93 -4.69 11.22
CA LEU A 102 -15.65 -4.11 11.66
C LEU A 102 -15.68 -2.56 11.72
N PRO A 103 -16.20 -1.96 12.81
CA PRO A 103 -16.00 -0.54 13.06
C PRO A 103 -14.49 -0.24 13.13
N GLY A 104 -13.99 0.59 12.20
CA GLY A 104 -12.57 0.96 12.11
C GLY A 104 -11.77 0.33 10.96
N ALA A 105 -12.30 -0.68 10.25
CA ALA A 105 -11.65 -1.24 9.06
C ALA A 105 -11.41 -0.17 7.97
N GLY A 106 -12.32 0.79 7.83
CA GLY A 106 -12.16 1.91 6.89
C GLY A 106 -10.92 2.77 7.18
N ARG A 107 -10.60 3.02 8.46
CA ARG A 107 -9.40 3.76 8.85
C ARG A 107 -8.12 2.99 8.53
N ILE A 108 -8.11 1.67 8.76
CA ILE A 108 -6.97 0.81 8.41
C ILE A 108 -6.79 0.73 6.89
N LEU A 109 -7.88 0.59 6.12
CA LEU A 109 -7.84 0.59 4.66
C LEU A 109 -7.32 1.91 4.09
N ALA A 110 -7.76 3.04 4.66
CA ALA A 110 -7.28 4.37 4.27
C ALA A 110 -5.78 4.53 4.56
N LEU A 111 -5.31 4.08 5.73
CA LEU A 111 -3.89 4.06 6.06
C LEU A 111 -3.09 3.20 5.09
N LEU A 112 -3.54 1.99 4.81
CA LEU A 112 -2.89 1.10 3.85
C LEU A 112 -2.85 1.72 2.45
N ALA A 113 -3.89 2.46 2.06
CA ALA A 113 -3.93 3.15 0.77
C ALA A 113 -2.95 4.31 0.70
N ALA A 114 -2.85 5.11 1.77
CA ALA A 114 -1.85 6.16 1.88
C ALA A 114 -0.43 5.59 1.86
N ALA A 115 -0.15 4.61 2.73
CA ALA A 115 1.17 3.97 2.81
C ALA A 115 1.57 3.29 1.49
N GLY A 116 0.61 2.66 0.79
CA GLY A 116 0.86 2.06 -0.52
C GLY A 116 1.28 3.09 -1.57
N ARG A 117 0.64 4.26 -1.60
CA ARG A 117 1.01 5.36 -2.50
C ARG A 117 2.39 5.93 -2.15
N ASP A 118 2.68 6.14 -0.87
CA ASP A 118 3.95 6.72 -0.44
C ASP A 118 5.12 5.77 -0.70
N VAL A 119 4.95 4.47 -0.45
CA VAL A 119 5.97 3.46 -0.78
C VAL A 119 6.16 3.36 -2.30
N ALA A 120 5.10 3.46 -3.11
CA ALA A 120 5.21 3.49 -4.56
C ALA A 120 5.98 4.72 -5.05
N ALA A 121 5.71 5.90 -4.48
CA ALA A 121 6.46 7.13 -4.77
C ALA A 121 7.96 6.96 -4.50
N CYS A 122 8.33 6.31 -3.38
CA CYS A 122 9.73 6.00 -3.05
C CYS A 122 10.40 5.01 -4.02
N LEU A 123 9.63 4.09 -4.61
CA LEU A 123 10.15 3.16 -5.61
C LEU A 123 10.38 3.83 -6.96
N GLU A 124 9.55 4.80 -7.34
CA GLU A 124 9.71 5.55 -8.60
C GLU A 124 10.92 6.50 -8.58
N LEU A 125 11.43 6.90 -7.41
CA LEU A 125 12.69 7.68 -7.31
C LEU A 125 13.93 6.93 -7.82
N VAL A 126 13.89 5.60 -7.86
CA VAL A 126 15.00 4.74 -8.31
C VAL A 126 14.92 4.47 -9.81
N ARG A 127 13.96 5.08 -10.53
CA ARG A 127 13.90 5.02 -11.99
C ARG A 127 14.58 6.25 -12.60
N PRO A 128 15.88 6.21 -12.92
CA PRO A 128 16.41 7.02 -13.99
C PRO A 128 15.99 6.40 -15.32
N GLY A 129 15.02 7.01 -15.98
CA GLY A 129 15.04 7.19 -17.44
C GLY A 129 15.18 5.98 -18.38
N SER A 130 14.86 4.74 -18.01
CA SER A 130 14.83 3.67 -19.02
C SER A 130 13.75 2.61 -18.81
N SER A 131 13.16 2.23 -19.94
CA SER A 131 12.08 1.28 -20.11
C SER A 131 10.68 1.83 -19.80
N ARG A 132 10.13 2.46 -20.84
CA ARG A 132 8.69 2.51 -21.15
C ARG A 132 8.19 1.08 -21.41
N LYS A 133 8.35 0.18 -20.44
CA LYS A 133 7.61 -1.08 -20.39
C LYS A 133 6.21 -0.69 -19.96
N VAL A 134 5.30 -0.78 -20.92
CA VAL A 134 3.85 -0.83 -20.70
C VAL A 134 3.60 -1.55 -19.39
N PRO A 135 2.82 -0.98 -18.44
CA PRO A 135 2.45 -1.68 -17.23
C PRO A 135 1.85 -3.02 -17.67
N ALA A 136 2.58 -4.11 -17.47
CA ALA A 136 2.03 -5.42 -17.73
C ALA A 136 0.76 -5.50 -16.89
N ALA A 137 -0.36 -5.80 -17.55
CA ALA A 137 -1.66 -5.98 -16.92
C ALA A 137 -1.48 -6.75 -15.61
N PRO A 138 -2.22 -6.38 -14.53
CA PRO A 138 -2.04 -6.98 -13.22
C PRO A 138 -2.00 -8.49 -13.39
N ARG A 139 -0.81 -9.10 -13.20
CA ARG A 139 -0.73 -10.56 -13.20
C ARG A 139 -1.70 -11.01 -12.12
N ARG A 140 -2.67 -11.83 -12.51
CA ARG A 140 -3.67 -12.43 -11.62
C ARG A 140 -2.98 -12.75 -10.28
N PRO A 141 -3.56 -12.36 -9.13
CA PRO A 141 -2.95 -12.65 -7.84
C PRO A 141 -2.59 -14.14 -7.77
N GLY A 142 -1.30 -14.42 -7.81
CA GLY A 142 -0.77 -15.77 -7.73
C GLY A 142 -1.07 -16.31 -6.34
N GLY A 143 -2.05 -17.21 -6.27
CA GLY A 143 -2.55 -17.80 -5.04
C GLY A 143 -3.42 -16.85 -4.23
N THR A 144 -4.67 -17.23 -3.98
CA THR A 144 -5.53 -16.59 -2.98
C THR A 144 -4.79 -16.66 -1.65
N ARG A 145 -4.17 -15.56 -1.21
CA ARG A 145 -3.56 -15.54 0.12
C ARG A 145 -4.66 -15.73 1.13
N LEU A 146 -4.45 -16.71 2.00
CA LEU A 146 -5.39 -17.04 3.05
C LEU A 146 -5.65 -15.77 3.90
N PRO A 147 -6.92 -15.38 4.10
CA PRO A 147 -7.26 -14.20 4.89
C PRO A 147 -6.58 -14.19 6.26
N SER A 148 -6.50 -15.37 6.91
CA SER A 148 -5.82 -15.57 8.18
C SER A 148 -4.37 -15.11 8.15
N ARG A 149 -3.59 -15.56 7.16
CA ARG A 149 -2.18 -15.19 7.06
C ARG A 149 -1.99 -13.69 6.93
N VAL A 150 -2.88 -13.00 6.22
CA VAL A 150 -2.79 -11.55 6.02
C VAL A 150 -3.19 -10.79 7.28
N VAL A 151 -4.28 -11.19 7.94
CA VAL A 151 -4.76 -10.57 9.18
C VAL A 151 -3.76 -10.75 10.33
N PHE A 152 -3.21 -11.96 10.52
CA PHE A 152 -2.21 -12.21 11.56
C PHE A 152 -0.88 -11.47 11.31
N ASN A 153 -0.52 -11.21 10.05
CA ASN A 153 0.67 -10.42 9.71
C ASN A 153 0.42 -8.91 9.67
N LEU A 154 -0.82 -8.43 9.84
CA LEU A 154 -1.16 -7.01 9.73
C LEU A 154 -0.43 -6.15 10.76
N LEU A 155 -0.42 -6.57 12.02
CA LEU A 155 0.30 -5.85 13.06
C LEU A 155 1.80 -5.81 12.79
N ARG A 156 2.40 -6.93 12.36
CA ARG A 156 3.81 -6.99 11.96
C ARG A 156 4.10 -6.04 10.79
N LEU A 157 3.22 -6.00 9.78
CA LEU A 157 3.35 -5.09 8.65
C LEU A 157 3.37 -3.63 9.11
N LEU A 158 2.44 -3.23 9.97
CA LEU A 158 2.29 -1.84 10.43
C LEU A 158 3.36 -1.41 11.45
N THR A 159 3.71 -2.28 12.40
CA THR A 159 4.60 -1.91 13.52
C THR A 159 6.07 -2.20 13.26
N TRP A 160 6.38 -3.13 12.36
CA TRP A 160 7.74 -3.53 12.06
C TRP A 160 8.10 -3.23 10.61
N GLU A 161 7.40 -3.83 9.64
CA GLU A 161 7.85 -3.77 8.25
C GLU A 161 7.79 -2.34 7.69
N LEU A 162 6.69 -1.63 7.93
CA LEU A 162 6.49 -0.25 7.49
C LEU A 162 7.38 0.73 8.25
N ARG A 163 7.55 0.56 9.57
CA ARG A 163 8.45 1.40 10.37
C ARG A 163 9.89 1.26 9.93
N LEU A 164 10.31 0.04 9.62
CA LEU A 164 11.67 -0.21 9.15
C LEU A 164 11.89 0.39 7.75
N ALA A 165 10.91 0.29 6.84
CA ALA A 165 10.95 1.03 5.58
C ALA A 165 11.08 2.55 5.79
N ALA A 166 10.35 3.11 6.75
CA ALA A 166 10.42 4.53 7.09
C ALA A 166 11.75 4.98 7.73
N ARG A 167 12.50 4.05 8.35
CA ARG A 167 13.85 4.31 8.87
C ARG A 167 14.91 4.19 7.78
N SER A 168 14.77 3.19 6.91
CA SER A 168 15.71 2.93 5.82
C SER A 168 15.64 3.98 4.70
N GLY A 169 14.51 4.66 4.52
CA GLY A 169 14.38 5.72 3.51
C GLY A 169 14.17 5.17 2.08
N PRO A 170 14.25 6.04 1.06
CA PRO A 170 14.19 5.60 -0.33
C PRO A 170 15.41 4.70 -0.64
N CYS A 171 15.24 3.74 -1.55
CA CYS A 171 16.31 2.83 -1.92
C CYS A 171 17.18 3.41 -3.05
N LEU A 172 17.81 4.56 -2.79
CA LEU A 172 18.75 5.22 -3.70
C LEU A 172 20.15 4.62 -3.57
#